data_AF-A0A1C6G2K2-F1
#
_entry.id   AF-A0A1C6G2K2-F1
#
_cell.length_a   1.000
_cell.length_b   1.000
_cell.length_c   1.000
_cell.angle_alpha   90.00
_cell.angle_beta   90.00
_cell.angle_gamma   90.00
#
_symmetry.space_group_name_H-M   'P 1'
#
loop_
_entity.id
_entity.type
_entity.pdbx_description
1 polymer ?
#
loop_
_entity_poly.entity_id
_entity_poly.type
_entity_poly.pdbx_seq_one_letter_code
_entity_poly.pdbx_strand_id
1 'polypeptide(L)'
;MKCIEKLVNEVYNSCKIPFQLIMHDVGEYSTPQFEIAQNEVNKRFIYNNTECCIKINAAFSVTLDLLQLYVEERLNKVFLSKKSIISALLDGKEIEEEIIKASWPVLTKDFDLINIYIDNYKDEIISYLKQGYSCSKVDIINYKGQILMFGKFEDMLEHAKSIKDTIQSVITCKCYISYCNVENYLTLKKHYDDTRYKIDLAFKYNIIDGIFDANKIILEGIIDSVSEEMKKGVYDRFEKGISKLDNEMIRTMEVFFKCGLNLSEAAKELYIHRNTLIYRLDKIQKYTNYDIRDFNDAVLLKIIFFIWKEKKS
;
A
#
# COMPACT_ATOMS: atom_id res chain seq x y z
N MET A 1 -28.66 -1.29 -5.93
CA MET A 1 -29.32 -0.85 -7.18
C MET A 1 -29.83 0.58 -7.07
N LYS A 2 -30.04 1.10 -5.85
CA LYS A 2 -30.80 2.33 -5.60
C LYS A 2 -30.13 3.61 -6.11
N CYS A 3 -28.80 3.71 -6.11
CA CYS A 3 -28.12 4.97 -6.45
C CYS A 3 -28.20 5.29 -7.95
N ILE A 4 -27.89 4.31 -8.81
CA ILE A 4 -27.94 4.49 -10.27
C ILE A 4 -29.38 4.55 -10.77
N GLU A 5 -30.28 3.73 -10.22
CA GLU A 5 -31.72 3.84 -10.52
C GLU A 5 -32.27 5.22 -10.14
N LYS A 6 -31.86 5.77 -8.98
CA LYS A 6 -32.27 7.12 -8.58
C LYS A 6 -31.73 8.18 -9.55
N LEU A 7 -30.46 8.09 -9.95
CA LEU A 7 -29.87 8.99 -10.95
C LEU A 7 -30.62 8.91 -12.28
N VAL A 8 -30.88 7.71 -12.79
CA VAL A 8 -31.60 7.49 -14.06
C VAL A 8 -33.02 8.08 -13.96
N ASN A 9 -33.70 7.88 -12.83
CA ASN A 9 -35.01 8.49 -12.58
C ASN A 9 -34.95 10.03 -12.45
N GLU A 10 -33.93 10.60 -11.83
CA GLU A 10 -33.73 12.06 -11.74
C GLU A 10 -33.46 12.67 -13.12
N VAL A 11 -32.65 12.00 -13.94
CA VAL A 11 -32.41 12.39 -15.33
C VAL A 11 -33.73 12.37 -16.11
N TYR A 12 -34.47 11.25 -16.06
CA TYR A 12 -35.78 11.13 -16.69
C TYR A 12 -36.77 12.20 -16.22
N ASN A 13 -36.81 12.49 -14.93
CA ASN A 13 -37.70 13.52 -14.40
C ASN A 13 -37.35 14.92 -14.91
N SER A 14 -36.09 15.16 -15.26
CA SER A 14 -35.62 16.42 -15.81
C SER A 14 -35.92 16.56 -17.31
N CYS A 15 -35.62 15.53 -18.11
CA CYS A 15 -35.69 15.61 -19.57
C CYS A 15 -36.95 14.99 -20.19
N LYS A 16 -37.66 14.12 -19.44
CA LYS A 16 -38.83 13.35 -19.89
C LYS A 16 -38.60 12.48 -21.13
N ILE A 17 -37.34 12.12 -21.40
CA ILE A 17 -36.96 11.22 -22.50
C ILE A 17 -36.82 9.81 -21.92
N PRO A 18 -37.60 8.80 -22.37
CA PRO A 18 -37.41 7.43 -21.95
C PRO A 18 -36.09 6.86 -22.50
N PHE A 19 -35.26 6.29 -21.63
CA PHE A 19 -33.97 5.69 -22.00
C PHE A 19 -33.60 4.50 -21.12
N GLN A 20 -32.65 3.70 -21.59
CA GLN A 20 -31.95 2.69 -20.80
C GLN A 20 -30.46 3.02 -20.78
N LEU A 21 -29.87 3.05 -19.58
CA LEU A 21 -28.44 3.15 -19.36
C LEU A 21 -27.88 1.76 -19.03
N ILE A 22 -26.95 1.29 -19.85
CA ILE A 22 -26.24 0.02 -19.67
C ILE A 22 -24.81 0.36 -19.30
N MET A 23 -24.34 -0.15 -18.17
CA MET A 23 -22.95 -0.06 -17.72
C MET A 23 -22.39 -1.48 -17.66
N HIS A 24 -21.45 -1.81 -18.54
CA HIS A 24 -21.09 -3.21 -18.83
C HIS A 24 -20.68 -4.04 -17.59
N ASP A 25 -20.05 -3.42 -16.60
CA ASP A 25 -19.59 -4.06 -15.35
C ASP A 25 -20.47 -3.78 -14.12
N VAL A 26 -21.58 -3.06 -14.29
CA VAL A 26 -22.42 -2.59 -13.16
C VAL A 26 -23.86 -3.09 -13.29
N GLY A 27 -24.48 -2.95 -14.46
CA GLY A 27 -25.86 -3.36 -14.70
C GLY A 27 -26.59 -2.54 -15.76
N GLU A 28 -27.87 -2.87 -15.96
CA GLU A 28 -28.77 -2.15 -16.86
C GLU A 28 -29.87 -1.44 -16.07
N TYR A 29 -30.12 -0.18 -16.41
CA TYR A 29 -31.01 0.71 -15.68
C TYR A 29 -31.96 1.42 -16.64
N SER A 30 -33.25 1.10 -16.56
CA SER A 30 -34.26 1.65 -17.46
C SER A 30 -35.12 2.69 -16.77
N THR A 31 -35.45 3.76 -17.48
CA THR A 31 -36.45 4.73 -17.02
C THR A 31 -37.86 4.16 -17.13
N PRO A 32 -38.83 4.74 -16.40
CA PRO A 32 -40.25 4.50 -16.68
C PRO A 32 -40.57 4.77 -18.16
N GLN A 33 -41.47 3.97 -18.75
CA GLN A 33 -41.93 4.09 -20.14
C GLN A 33 -40.87 3.82 -21.22
N PHE A 34 -39.67 3.34 -20.85
CA PHE A 34 -38.75 2.77 -21.83
C PHE A 34 -39.23 1.35 -22.17
N GLU A 35 -39.81 1.19 -23.37
CA GLU A 35 -40.20 -0.11 -23.91
C GLU A 35 -39.15 -0.57 -24.93
N ILE A 36 -38.84 -1.87 -24.90
CA ILE A 36 -37.95 -2.54 -25.87
C ILE A 36 -38.70 -2.60 -27.21
N ALA A 37 -38.72 -1.49 -27.94
CA ALA A 37 -39.37 -1.37 -29.23
C ALA A 37 -38.40 -1.75 -30.36
N GLN A 38 -38.91 -2.25 -31.49
CA GLN A 38 -38.10 -2.75 -32.62
C GLN A 38 -37.16 -1.70 -33.27
N ASN A 39 -37.26 -0.42 -32.92
CA ASN A 39 -36.43 0.68 -33.44
C ASN A 39 -35.76 1.47 -32.31
N GLU A 40 -34.56 1.03 -31.93
CA GLU A 40 -33.70 1.68 -30.95
C GLU A 40 -32.49 2.32 -31.63
N VAL A 41 -32.07 3.48 -31.11
CA VAL A 41 -30.75 4.04 -31.39
C VAL A 41 -29.96 4.03 -30.09
N ASN A 42 -28.66 3.75 -30.21
CA ASN A 42 -27.78 3.67 -29.06
C ASN A 42 -26.52 4.50 -29.27
N LYS A 43 -25.94 4.93 -28.15
CA LYS A 43 -24.65 5.62 -28.13
C LYS A 43 -23.79 5.10 -27.01
N ARG A 44 -22.54 4.78 -27.36
CA ARG A 44 -21.52 4.29 -26.44
C ARG A 44 -20.60 5.42 -26.01
N PHE A 45 -20.19 5.39 -24.76
CA PHE A 45 -19.20 6.30 -24.18
C PHE A 45 -18.44 5.57 -23.06
N ILE A 46 -17.27 6.09 -22.70
CA ILE A 46 -16.44 5.52 -21.65
C ILE A 46 -16.53 6.42 -20.41
N TYR A 47 -16.93 5.85 -19.28
CA TYR A 47 -16.97 6.54 -17.99
C TYR A 47 -16.08 5.79 -17.00
N ASN A 48 -15.02 6.42 -16.46
CA ASN A 48 -14.09 5.81 -15.49
C ASN A 48 -13.56 4.40 -15.89
N ASN A 49 -13.19 4.22 -17.16
CA ASN A 49 -12.78 2.94 -17.78
C ASN A 49 -13.89 1.87 -17.89
N THR A 50 -15.15 2.21 -17.61
CA THR A 50 -16.32 1.36 -17.85
C THR A 50 -17.00 1.75 -19.15
N GLU A 51 -17.25 0.77 -20.03
CA GLU A 51 -18.04 0.98 -21.24
C GLU A 51 -19.52 1.16 -20.87
N CYS A 52 -20.07 2.31 -21.24
CA CYS A 52 -21.44 2.69 -21.00
C CYS A 52 -22.17 2.83 -22.33
N CYS A 53 -23.46 2.49 -22.35
CA CYS A 53 -24.32 2.59 -23.51
C CYS A 53 -25.67 3.18 -23.11
N ILE A 54 -26.09 4.25 -23.77
CA ILE A 54 -27.44 4.80 -23.65
C ILE A 54 -28.25 4.32 -24.85
N LYS A 55 -29.40 3.70 -24.58
CA LYS A 55 -30.40 3.32 -25.58
C LYS A 55 -31.63 4.21 -25.44
N ILE A 56 -32.12 4.71 -26.57
CA ILE A 56 -33.38 5.45 -26.66
C ILE A 56 -34.21 4.95 -27.85
N ASN A 57 -35.50 5.23 -27.83
CA ASN A 57 -36.35 5.02 -29.00
C ASN A 57 -35.89 5.94 -30.15
N ALA A 58 -35.88 5.43 -31.39
CA ALA A 58 -35.45 6.17 -32.58
C ALA A 58 -36.18 7.52 -32.76
N ALA A 59 -37.41 7.66 -32.25
CA ALA A 59 -38.16 8.92 -32.24
C ALA A 59 -37.42 10.07 -31.54
N PHE A 60 -36.53 9.77 -30.59
CA PHE A 60 -35.74 10.75 -29.83
C PHE A 60 -34.29 10.87 -30.29
N SER A 61 -33.92 10.27 -31.43
CA SER A 61 -32.53 10.19 -31.93
C SER A 61 -31.77 11.51 -31.92
N VAL A 62 -32.41 12.63 -32.25
CA VAL A 62 -31.81 13.98 -32.27
C VAL A 62 -31.33 14.44 -30.88
N THR A 63 -31.89 13.90 -29.80
CA THR A 63 -31.57 14.29 -28.42
C THR A 63 -30.48 13.45 -27.78
N LEU A 64 -30.01 12.40 -28.46
CA LEU A 64 -29.10 11.38 -27.91
C LEU A 64 -27.78 11.99 -27.40
N ASP A 65 -27.22 12.95 -28.14
CA ASP A 65 -25.97 13.62 -27.77
C ASP A 65 -26.12 14.48 -26.50
N LEU A 66 -27.22 15.24 -26.40
CA LEU A 66 -27.50 16.06 -25.24
C LEU A 66 -27.82 15.21 -24.01
N LEU A 67 -28.57 14.13 -24.19
CA LEU A 67 -28.88 13.18 -23.12
C LEU A 67 -27.59 12.51 -22.60
N GLN A 68 -26.69 12.11 -23.49
CA GLN A 68 -25.38 11.58 -23.09
C GLN A 68 -24.61 12.58 -22.23
N LEU A 69 -24.44 13.83 -22.68
CA LEU A 69 -23.71 14.85 -21.93
C LEU A 69 -24.33 15.11 -20.55
N TYR A 70 -25.66 15.14 -20.48
CA TYR A 70 -26.36 15.36 -19.21
C TYR A 70 -26.24 14.16 -18.27
N VAL A 71 -26.33 12.93 -18.79
CA VAL A 71 -26.07 11.70 -18.01
C VAL A 71 -24.63 11.73 -17.50
N GLU A 72 -23.63 12.00 -18.34
CA GLU A 72 -22.23 12.11 -17.94
C GLU A 72 -22.00 13.17 -16.85
N GLU A 73 -22.60 14.35 -16.97
CA GLU A 73 -22.53 15.40 -15.94
C GLU A 73 -23.11 14.92 -14.61
N ARG A 74 -24.25 14.22 -14.65
CA ARG A 74 -24.90 13.68 -13.45
C ARG A 74 -24.10 12.54 -12.83
N LEU A 75 -23.54 11.65 -13.64
CA LEU A 75 -22.63 10.60 -13.19
C LEU A 75 -21.44 11.25 -12.45
N ASN A 76 -20.82 12.28 -13.02
CA ASN A 76 -19.72 13.01 -12.38
C ASN A 76 -20.07 13.68 -11.04
N LYS A 77 -21.33 14.08 -10.84
CA LYS A 77 -21.79 14.69 -9.57
C LYS A 77 -22.09 13.65 -8.49
N VAL A 78 -22.53 12.46 -8.88
CA VAL A 78 -22.97 11.42 -7.94
C VAL A 78 -21.85 10.45 -7.58
N PHE A 79 -21.00 10.10 -8.55
CA PHE A 79 -19.90 9.17 -8.32
C PHE A 79 -18.69 9.87 -7.69
N LEU A 80 -18.09 9.17 -6.73
CA LEU A 80 -16.92 9.66 -6.00
C LEU A 80 -15.65 9.48 -6.84
N SER A 81 -14.72 10.44 -6.73
CA SER A 81 -13.38 10.26 -7.30
C SER A 81 -12.67 9.06 -6.65
N LYS A 82 -11.73 8.42 -7.36
CA LYS A 82 -10.87 7.34 -6.81
C LYS A 82 -10.25 7.70 -5.46
N LYS A 83 -9.77 8.95 -5.30
CA LYS A 83 -9.20 9.47 -4.06
C LYS A 83 -10.24 9.52 -2.92
N SER A 84 -11.47 9.94 -3.22
CA SER A 84 -12.57 9.99 -2.26
C SER A 84 -13.00 8.60 -1.81
N ILE A 85 -13.07 7.64 -2.74
CA ILE A 85 -13.39 6.23 -2.47
C ILE A 85 -12.36 5.62 -1.51
N ILE A 86 -11.07 5.75 -1.83
CA ILE A 86 -10.01 5.21 -0.97
C ILE A 86 -9.99 5.88 0.40
N SER A 87 -10.16 7.20 0.48
CA SER A 87 -10.24 7.87 1.78
C SER A 87 -11.39 7.30 2.61
N ALA A 88 -12.58 7.12 2.02
CA ALA A 88 -13.73 6.57 2.72
C ALA A 88 -13.50 5.11 3.16
N LEU A 89 -12.98 4.24 2.27
CA LEU A 89 -12.68 2.84 2.60
C LEU A 89 -11.65 2.71 3.73
N LEU A 90 -10.54 3.48 3.64
CA LEU A 90 -9.47 3.43 4.63
C LEU A 90 -9.86 4.11 5.95
N ASP A 91 -10.76 5.09 5.93
CA ASP A 91 -11.36 5.66 7.15
C ASP A 91 -12.47 4.75 7.75
N GLY A 92 -12.77 3.61 7.13
CA GLY A 92 -13.75 2.63 7.63
C GLY A 92 -15.21 3.00 7.38
N LYS A 93 -15.48 3.86 6.39
CA LYS A 93 -16.84 4.19 5.95
C LYS A 93 -17.34 3.15 4.96
N GLU A 94 -18.60 2.77 5.10
CA GLU A 94 -19.26 1.90 4.12
C GLU A 94 -19.56 2.68 2.84
N ILE A 95 -19.30 2.02 1.70
CA ILE A 95 -19.62 2.51 0.36
C ILE A 95 -20.41 1.41 -0.32
N GLU A 96 -21.49 1.78 -1.00
CA GLU A 96 -22.27 0.82 -1.79
C GLU A 96 -21.38 0.18 -2.87
N GLU A 97 -21.39 -1.15 -2.96
CA GLU A 97 -20.56 -1.92 -3.90
C GLU A 97 -20.70 -1.46 -5.35
N GLU A 98 -21.89 -1.00 -5.73
CA GLU A 98 -22.17 -0.49 -7.09
C GLU A 98 -21.37 0.77 -7.42
N ILE A 99 -21.15 1.63 -6.43
CA ILE A 99 -20.30 2.83 -6.59
C ILE A 99 -18.87 2.40 -6.87
N ILE A 100 -18.39 1.37 -6.17
CA ILE A 100 -17.04 0.82 -6.34
C ILE A 100 -16.92 0.13 -7.70
N LYS A 101 -17.87 -0.71 -8.09
CA LYS A 101 -17.90 -1.37 -9.41
C LYS A 101 -17.89 -0.38 -10.56
N ALA A 102 -18.67 0.70 -10.44
CA ALA A 102 -18.76 1.73 -11.47
C ALA A 102 -17.54 2.66 -11.54
N SER A 103 -16.93 2.97 -10.39
CA SER A 103 -15.87 4.00 -10.33
C SER A 103 -14.47 3.41 -10.33
N TRP A 104 -14.30 2.23 -9.74
CA TRP A 104 -13.00 1.57 -9.63
C TRP A 104 -13.12 0.03 -9.57
N PRO A 105 -13.55 -0.60 -10.68
CA PRO A 105 -13.82 -2.04 -10.73
C PRO A 105 -12.63 -2.93 -10.30
N VAL A 106 -11.39 -2.46 -10.46
CA VAL A 106 -10.16 -3.16 -10.05
C VAL A 106 -10.19 -3.58 -8.58
N LEU A 107 -10.79 -2.78 -7.69
CA LEU A 107 -10.85 -3.09 -6.26
C LEU A 107 -11.84 -4.21 -5.91
N THR A 108 -12.68 -4.64 -6.86
CA THR A 108 -13.69 -5.70 -6.61
C THR A 108 -13.13 -7.10 -6.79
N LYS A 109 -11.94 -7.23 -7.37
CA LYS A 109 -11.20 -8.48 -7.56
C LYS A 109 -9.95 -8.45 -6.70
N ASP A 110 -9.15 -9.49 -6.82
CA ASP A 110 -7.82 -9.52 -6.22
C ASP A 110 -6.90 -8.51 -6.91
N PHE A 111 -6.11 -7.79 -6.11
CA PHE A 111 -5.13 -6.82 -6.60
C PHE A 111 -3.95 -6.75 -5.62
N ASP A 112 -2.88 -6.14 -6.06
CA ASP A 112 -1.68 -5.92 -5.28
C ASP A 112 -1.64 -4.47 -4.79
N LEU A 113 -1.30 -4.32 -3.52
CA LEU A 113 -1.13 -3.04 -2.85
C LEU A 113 0.36 -2.84 -2.55
N ILE A 114 0.92 -1.72 -3.02
CA ILE A 114 2.25 -1.26 -2.60
C ILE A 114 2.05 0.07 -1.84
N ASN A 115 2.45 0.07 -0.57
CA ASN A 115 2.43 1.22 0.32
C ASN A 115 3.85 1.77 0.48
N ILE A 116 4.06 3.01 0.05
CA ILE A 116 5.37 3.65 0.03
C ILE A 116 5.32 4.86 0.96
N TYR A 117 6.28 4.89 1.88
CA TYR A 117 6.58 6.03 2.72
C TYR A 117 7.93 6.62 2.35
N ILE A 118 7.94 7.96 2.26
CA ILE A 118 9.13 8.77 2.00
C ILE A 118 9.09 9.94 2.98
N ASP A 119 10.24 10.33 3.53
CA ASP A 119 10.32 11.46 4.45
C ASP A 119 10.11 12.83 3.79
N ASN A 120 10.65 13.03 2.58
CA ASN A 120 10.65 14.30 1.84
C ASN A 120 10.25 14.14 0.36
N TYR A 121 10.02 15.25 -0.35
CA TYR A 121 9.82 15.30 -1.81
C TYR A 121 8.66 14.46 -2.37
N LYS A 122 7.60 14.26 -1.59
CA LYS A 122 6.48 13.37 -1.92
C LYS A 122 5.81 13.69 -3.26
N ASP A 123 5.51 14.95 -3.52
CA ASP A 123 4.76 15.36 -4.72
C ASP A 123 5.57 15.14 -6.00
N GLU A 124 6.88 15.39 -5.96
CA GLU A 124 7.80 15.14 -7.07
C GLU A 124 7.88 13.65 -7.41
N ILE A 125 8.02 12.80 -6.38
CA ILE A 125 8.05 11.35 -6.55
C ILE A 125 6.72 10.81 -7.07
N ILE A 126 5.58 11.31 -6.58
CA ILE A 126 4.26 10.92 -7.10
C ILE A 126 4.17 11.26 -8.59
N SER A 127 4.62 12.45 -8.99
CA SER A 127 4.62 12.85 -10.41
C SER A 127 5.51 11.92 -11.24
N TYR A 128 6.70 11.59 -10.74
CA TYR A 128 7.64 10.69 -11.41
C TYR A 128 7.07 9.27 -11.56
N LEU A 129 6.53 8.71 -10.49
CA LEU A 129 5.89 7.39 -10.52
C LEU A 129 4.70 7.38 -11.48
N LYS A 130 3.86 8.41 -11.46
CA LYS A 130 2.74 8.51 -12.42
C LYS A 130 3.22 8.51 -13.87
N GLN A 131 4.33 9.20 -14.18
CA GLN A 131 4.92 9.18 -15.51
C GLN A 131 5.39 7.77 -15.90
N GLY A 132 6.14 7.09 -15.03
CA GLY A 132 6.64 5.73 -15.28
C GLY A 132 5.54 4.68 -15.49
N TYR A 133 4.39 4.87 -14.84
CA TYR A 133 3.25 3.95 -14.90
C TYR A 133 2.10 4.43 -15.80
N SER A 134 2.30 5.48 -16.61
CA SER A 134 1.24 6.13 -17.44
C SER A 134 0.49 5.18 -18.38
N CYS A 135 1.13 4.11 -18.84
CA CYS A 135 0.56 3.13 -19.77
C CYS A 135 0.20 1.80 -19.10
N SER A 136 0.26 1.73 -17.77
CA SER A 136 -0.01 0.52 -16.99
C SER A 136 -1.39 0.59 -16.33
N LYS A 137 -1.96 -0.58 -15.99
CA LYS A 137 -3.20 -0.67 -15.18
C LYS A 137 -2.90 -0.48 -13.69
N VAL A 138 -2.07 0.51 -13.36
CA VAL A 138 -1.65 0.83 -11.99
C VAL A 138 -2.19 2.21 -11.62
N ASP A 139 -2.94 2.26 -10.53
CA ASP A 139 -3.47 3.49 -9.97
C ASP A 139 -2.61 3.95 -8.79
N ILE A 140 -2.24 5.24 -8.77
CA ILE A 140 -1.36 5.82 -7.74
C ILE A 140 -2.07 6.95 -7.00
N ILE A 141 -2.21 6.81 -5.68
CA ILE A 141 -2.94 7.74 -4.81
C ILE A 141 -2.09 8.13 -3.60
N ASN A 142 -2.14 9.41 -3.22
CA ASN A 142 -1.61 9.89 -1.95
C ASN A 142 -2.72 9.86 -0.88
N TYR A 143 -2.45 9.19 0.24
CA TYR A 143 -3.33 9.12 1.40
C TYR A 143 -2.54 9.24 2.70
N LYS A 144 -2.91 10.20 3.56
CA LYS A 144 -2.26 10.50 4.86
C LYS A 144 -0.72 10.54 4.80
N GLY A 145 -0.16 11.02 3.69
CA GLY A 145 1.28 11.16 3.50
C GLY A 145 2.00 9.89 3.05
N GLN A 146 1.26 8.83 2.70
CA GLN A 146 1.76 7.62 2.04
C GLN A 146 1.34 7.58 0.57
N ILE A 147 2.18 7.02 -0.28
CA ILE A 147 1.89 6.77 -1.70
C ILE A 147 1.41 5.33 -1.81
N LEU A 148 0.17 5.16 -2.25
CA LEU A 148 -0.47 3.86 -2.44
C LEU A 148 -0.56 3.56 -3.93
N MET A 149 -0.03 2.41 -4.33
CA MET A 149 -0.15 1.90 -5.69
C MET A 149 -1.04 0.66 -5.69
N PHE A 150 -2.01 0.63 -6.60
CA PHE A 150 -2.99 -0.43 -6.77
C PHE A 150 -2.87 -0.98 -8.18
N GLY A 151 -2.65 -2.28 -8.33
CA GLY A 151 -2.53 -2.88 -9.65
C GLY A 151 -2.28 -4.38 -9.56
N LYS A 152 -1.93 -5.00 -10.68
CA LYS A 152 -1.40 -6.37 -10.68
C LYS A 152 0.05 -6.36 -11.13
N PHE A 153 0.89 -7.01 -10.34
CA PHE A 153 2.33 -7.05 -10.51
C PHE A 153 2.77 -8.50 -10.65
N GLU A 154 3.53 -8.82 -11.69
CA GLU A 154 4.03 -10.20 -11.89
C GLU A 154 4.95 -10.62 -10.74
N ASP A 155 5.84 -9.72 -10.32
CA ASP A 155 6.68 -9.87 -9.14
C ASP A 155 6.67 -8.56 -8.33
N MET A 156 5.95 -8.57 -7.21
CA MET A 156 5.87 -7.41 -6.31
C MET A 156 7.21 -7.04 -5.69
N LEU A 157 8.08 -8.02 -5.40
CA LEU A 157 9.36 -7.76 -4.76
C LEU A 157 10.30 -7.04 -5.73
N GLU A 158 10.42 -7.52 -6.97
CA GLU A 158 11.23 -6.88 -7.99
C GLU A 158 10.72 -5.48 -8.32
N HIS A 159 9.40 -5.28 -8.38
CA HIS A 159 8.85 -3.93 -8.54
C HIS A 159 9.13 -3.02 -7.34
N ALA A 160 8.97 -3.51 -6.11
CA ALA A 160 9.30 -2.73 -4.92
C ALA A 160 10.78 -2.32 -4.90
N LYS A 161 11.71 -3.22 -5.29
CA LYS A 161 13.14 -2.91 -5.44
C LYS A 161 13.37 -1.84 -6.50
N SER A 162 12.81 -2.03 -7.70
CA SER A 162 12.93 -1.07 -8.80
C SER A 162 12.41 0.32 -8.42
N ILE A 163 11.26 0.39 -7.75
CA ILE A 163 10.70 1.65 -7.23
C ILE A 163 11.65 2.29 -6.22
N LYS A 164 12.17 1.51 -5.27
CA LYS A 164 13.10 2.01 -4.26
C LYS A 164 14.38 2.56 -4.90
N ASP A 165 14.99 1.80 -5.80
CA ASP A 165 16.22 2.18 -6.51
C ASP A 165 16.00 3.45 -7.33
N THR A 166 14.84 3.55 -7.99
CA THR A 166 14.43 4.74 -8.75
C THR A 166 14.35 5.96 -7.84
N ILE A 167 13.64 5.87 -6.71
CA ILE A 167 13.51 6.97 -5.74
C ILE A 167 14.88 7.38 -5.22
N GLN A 168 15.71 6.40 -4.85
CA GLN A 168 17.06 6.63 -4.31
C GLN A 168 18.04 7.20 -5.34
N SER A 169 17.83 6.96 -6.64
CA SER A 169 18.65 7.54 -7.70
C SER A 169 18.41 9.05 -7.90
N VAL A 170 17.21 9.52 -7.57
CA VAL A 170 16.82 10.93 -7.69
C VAL A 170 17.13 11.69 -6.40
N ILE A 171 16.87 11.07 -5.23
CA ILE A 171 16.91 11.76 -3.94
C ILE A 171 17.43 10.85 -2.83
N THR A 172 18.35 11.37 -2.02
CA THR A 172 18.77 10.74 -0.76
C THR A 172 17.70 10.93 0.31
N CYS A 173 16.85 9.92 0.50
CA CYS A 173 15.76 9.94 1.47
C CYS A 173 15.56 8.58 2.15
N LYS A 174 14.94 8.56 3.34
CA LYS A 174 14.43 7.30 3.90
C LYS A 174 13.20 6.88 3.12
N CYS A 175 13.30 5.72 2.48
CA CYS A 175 12.22 5.12 1.70
C CYS A 175 11.90 3.73 2.28
N TYR A 176 10.65 3.58 2.72
CA TYR A 176 10.09 2.34 3.24
C TYR A 176 8.93 1.92 2.35
N ILE A 177 8.97 0.67 1.88
CA ILE A 177 7.96 0.09 1.01
C ILE A 177 7.43 -1.16 1.67
N SER A 178 6.12 -1.24 1.87
CA SER A 178 5.47 -2.48 2.26
C SER A 178 4.45 -2.88 1.21
N TYR A 179 4.37 -4.16 0.88
CA TYR A 179 3.46 -4.65 -0.15
C TYR A 179 2.75 -5.94 0.27
N CYS A 180 1.56 -6.15 -0.28
CA CYS A 180 0.76 -7.34 -0.06
C CYS A 180 -0.25 -7.54 -1.20
N ASN A 181 -0.75 -8.76 -1.33
CA ASN A 181 -1.93 -9.03 -2.12
C ASN A 181 -3.19 -8.77 -1.27
N VAL A 182 -4.20 -8.17 -1.90
CA VAL A 182 -5.49 -7.82 -1.30
C VAL A 182 -6.57 -8.55 -2.10
N GLU A 183 -7.47 -9.24 -1.40
CA GLU A 183 -8.50 -10.05 -2.03
C GLU A 183 -9.59 -9.21 -2.70
N ASN A 184 -9.97 -8.09 -2.06
CA ASN A 184 -10.92 -7.10 -2.56
C ASN A 184 -10.98 -5.87 -1.62
N TYR A 185 -11.82 -4.89 -1.97
CA TYR A 185 -12.01 -3.65 -1.23
C TYR A 185 -12.48 -3.82 0.23
N LEU A 186 -13.10 -4.95 0.60
CA LEU A 186 -13.58 -5.19 1.98
C LEU A 186 -12.42 -5.41 2.94
N THR A 187 -11.36 -6.10 2.49
CA THR A 187 -10.16 -6.37 3.31
C THR A 187 -9.09 -5.29 3.15
N LEU A 188 -9.27 -4.34 2.22
CA LEU A 188 -8.30 -3.29 1.90
C LEU A 188 -7.86 -2.50 3.14
N LYS A 189 -8.78 -2.09 4.01
CA LYS A 189 -8.42 -1.31 5.21
C LYS A 189 -7.48 -2.10 6.12
N LYS A 190 -7.77 -3.39 6.36
CA LYS A 190 -6.93 -4.28 7.18
C LYS A 190 -5.51 -4.38 6.61
N HIS A 191 -5.39 -4.60 5.30
CA HIS A 191 -4.10 -4.72 4.62
C HIS A 191 -3.34 -3.38 4.57
N TYR A 192 -4.05 -2.26 4.39
CA TYR A 192 -3.46 -0.93 4.52
C TYR A 192 -2.93 -0.66 5.93
N ASP A 193 -3.71 -0.96 6.96
CA ASP A 193 -3.31 -0.78 8.36
C ASP A 193 -2.09 -1.65 8.70
N ASP A 194 -2.02 -2.89 8.21
CA ASP A 194 -0.85 -3.78 8.37
C ASP A 194 0.41 -3.24 7.67
N THR A 195 0.30 -2.86 6.39
CA THR A 195 1.44 -2.30 5.64
C THR A 195 1.94 -0.99 6.26
N ARG A 196 1.02 -0.14 6.75
CA ARG A 196 1.36 1.08 7.47
C ARG A 196 2.05 0.79 8.79
N TYR A 197 1.51 -0.13 9.59
CA TYR A 197 2.11 -0.51 10.87
C TYR A 197 3.55 -1.02 10.69
N LYS A 198 3.82 -1.82 9.66
CA LYS A 198 5.18 -2.27 9.31
C LYS A 198 6.12 -1.10 9.01
N ILE A 199 5.65 -0.10 8.25
CA ILE A 199 6.42 1.12 7.98
C ILE A 199 6.69 1.89 9.28
N ASP A 200 5.70 2.01 10.16
CA ASP A 200 5.83 2.71 11.44
C ASP A 200 6.85 2.00 12.36
N LEU A 201 6.84 0.66 12.41
CA LEU A 201 7.84 -0.15 13.09
C LEU A 201 9.24 0.03 12.48
N ALA A 202 9.33 0.04 11.14
CA ALA A 202 10.60 0.26 10.45
C ALA A 202 11.22 1.61 10.83
N PHE A 203 10.39 2.65 10.93
CA PHE A 203 10.81 3.96 11.40
C PHE A 203 11.24 3.92 12.87
N LYS A 204 10.40 3.36 13.74
CA LYS A 204 10.59 3.30 15.20
C LYS A 204 11.87 2.55 15.61
N TYR A 205 12.18 1.44 14.94
CA TYR A 205 13.37 0.63 15.23
C TYR A 205 14.56 0.95 14.29
N ASN A 206 14.43 2.00 13.46
CA ASN A 206 15.42 2.42 12.46
C ASN A 206 15.98 1.24 11.66
N ILE A 207 15.06 0.50 11.03
CA ILE A 207 15.37 -0.69 10.22
C ILE A 207 16.05 -0.24 8.92
N ILE A 208 17.12 -0.95 8.57
CA ILE A 208 17.96 -0.67 7.38
C ILE A 208 17.29 -1.21 6.12
N ASP A 209 16.70 -2.41 6.22
CA ASP A 209 15.83 -2.94 5.17
C ASP A 209 14.73 -1.91 4.89
N GLY A 210 14.50 -1.62 3.62
CA GLY A 210 13.49 -0.65 3.20
C GLY A 210 12.29 -1.26 2.49
N ILE A 211 12.21 -2.59 2.43
CA ILE A 211 11.18 -3.33 1.68
C ILE A 211 10.67 -4.48 2.54
N PHE A 212 9.35 -4.53 2.74
CA PHE A 212 8.66 -5.41 3.68
C PHE A 212 7.47 -6.13 3.04
N ASP A 213 7.52 -7.46 3.05
CA ASP A 213 6.42 -8.32 2.62
C ASP A 213 5.50 -8.67 3.81
N ALA A 214 4.65 -9.69 3.64
CA ALA A 214 3.78 -10.20 4.69
C ALA A 214 4.56 -10.75 5.92
N ASN A 215 5.78 -11.27 5.73
CA ASN A 215 6.52 -12.06 6.72
C ASN A 215 7.67 -11.30 7.38
N LYS A 216 7.99 -10.09 6.93
CA LYS A 216 8.99 -9.21 7.56
C LYS A 216 8.44 -8.42 8.73
N ILE A 217 9.34 -7.94 9.60
CA ILE A 217 9.06 -7.05 10.74
C ILE A 217 8.24 -7.71 11.88
N ILE A 218 7.96 -9.02 11.81
CA ILE A 218 7.18 -9.74 12.83
C ILE A 218 7.84 -9.65 14.22
N LEU A 219 9.17 -9.79 14.30
CA LEU A 219 9.88 -9.73 15.59
C LEU A 219 9.74 -8.35 16.23
N GLU A 220 9.91 -7.29 15.45
CA GLU A 220 9.74 -5.91 15.86
C GLU A 220 8.30 -5.64 16.32
N GLY A 221 7.30 -6.21 15.64
CA GLY A 221 5.90 -6.14 16.07
C GLY A 221 5.63 -6.87 17.38
N ILE A 222 6.26 -8.02 17.61
CA ILE A 222 6.20 -8.73 18.90
C ILE A 222 6.83 -7.87 20.00
N ILE A 223 8.02 -7.32 19.77
CA ILE A 223 8.70 -6.44 20.72
C ILE A 223 7.83 -5.21 21.00
N ASP A 224 7.20 -4.63 19.99
CA ASP A 224 6.33 -3.47 20.15
C ASP A 224 5.14 -3.74 21.04
N SER A 225 4.59 -4.96 20.99
CA SER A 225 3.47 -5.41 21.82
C SER A 225 3.82 -5.66 23.29
N VAL A 226 5.12 -5.73 23.64
CA VAL A 226 5.58 -5.85 25.03
C VAL A 226 5.29 -4.54 25.77
N SER A 227 4.88 -4.63 27.04
CA SER A 227 4.57 -3.44 27.84
C SER A 227 5.79 -2.52 27.99
N GLU A 228 5.55 -1.20 28.01
CA GLU A 228 6.61 -0.20 28.21
C GLU A 228 7.35 -0.38 29.54
N GLU A 229 6.67 -0.88 30.58
CA GLU A 229 7.30 -1.21 31.86
C GLU A 229 8.34 -2.34 31.72
N MET A 230 7.98 -3.41 31.00
CA MET A 230 8.89 -4.53 30.78
C MET A 230 10.06 -4.13 29.88
N LYS A 231 9.79 -3.38 28.79
CA LYS A 231 10.84 -2.80 27.94
C LYS A 231 11.79 -1.93 28.74
N LYS A 232 11.27 -1.08 29.63
CA LYS A 232 12.09 -0.23 30.52
C LYS A 232 12.96 -1.07 31.46
N GLY A 233 12.41 -2.12 32.07
CA GLY A 233 13.17 -3.04 32.91
C GLY A 233 14.32 -3.73 32.17
N VAL A 234 14.12 -4.09 30.90
CA VAL A 234 15.19 -4.61 30.03
C VAL A 234 16.21 -3.52 29.71
N TYR A 235 15.75 -2.34 29.27
CA TYR A 235 16.62 -1.20 28.95
C TYR A 235 17.56 -0.86 30.10
N ASP A 236 17.01 -0.61 31.30
CA ASP A 236 17.78 -0.20 32.49
C ASP A 236 18.82 -1.25 32.90
N ARG A 237 18.54 -2.53 32.65
CA ARG A 237 19.45 -3.64 32.96
C ARG A 237 20.65 -3.71 32.00
N PHE A 238 20.43 -3.44 30.71
CA PHE A 238 21.43 -3.72 29.66
C PHE A 238 22.04 -2.47 29.01
N GLU A 239 21.49 -1.27 29.23
CA GLU A 239 21.94 -0.02 28.61
C GLU A 239 23.45 0.19 28.75
N LYS A 240 24.02 0.01 29.95
CA LYS A 240 25.46 0.19 30.21
C LYS A 240 26.39 -0.73 29.41
N GLY A 241 25.90 -1.92 29.05
CA GLY A 241 26.64 -2.88 28.24
C GLY A 241 26.53 -2.53 26.76
N ILE A 242 25.30 -2.29 26.30
CA ILE A 242 25.00 -1.97 24.91
C ILE A 242 25.61 -0.62 24.50
N SER A 243 25.64 0.39 25.37
CA SER A 243 26.20 1.71 25.06
C SER A 243 27.72 1.70 24.84
N LYS A 244 28.40 0.62 25.20
CA LYS A 244 29.83 0.40 24.89
C LYS A 244 30.07 -0.18 23.49
N LEU A 245 29.02 -0.62 22.81
CA LEU A 245 29.14 -1.09 21.42
C LEU A 245 29.32 0.11 20.51
N ASP A 246 30.46 0.18 19.83
CA ASP A 246 30.68 1.17 18.79
C ASP A 246 29.96 0.78 17.47
N ASN A 247 30.00 1.67 16.48
CA ASN A 247 29.35 1.44 15.18
C ASN A 247 29.91 0.20 14.45
N GLU A 248 31.17 -0.14 14.66
CA GLU A 248 31.82 -1.31 14.03
C GLU A 248 31.31 -2.61 14.63
N MET A 249 31.14 -2.64 15.96
CA MET A 249 30.57 -3.76 16.71
C MET A 249 29.09 -3.94 16.39
N ILE A 250 28.31 -2.85 16.35
CA ILE A 250 26.90 -2.88 15.95
C ILE A 250 26.77 -3.45 14.53
N ARG A 251 27.53 -2.92 13.57
CA ARG A 251 27.53 -3.42 12.19
C ARG A 251 27.94 -4.89 12.12
N THR A 252 28.92 -5.30 12.91
CA THR A 252 29.38 -6.69 12.98
C THR A 252 28.26 -7.61 13.47
N MET A 253 27.55 -7.21 14.53
CA MET A 253 26.40 -7.94 15.05
C MET A 253 25.26 -8.05 14.04
N GLU A 254 24.88 -6.93 13.39
CA GLU A 254 23.83 -6.90 12.37
C GLU A 254 24.15 -7.81 11.17
N VAL A 255 25.39 -7.76 10.65
CA VAL A 255 25.83 -8.63 9.56
C VAL A 255 25.88 -10.10 10.01
N PHE A 256 26.35 -10.36 11.22
CA PHE A 256 26.40 -11.73 11.74
C PHE A 256 25.00 -12.34 11.86
N PHE A 257 24.01 -11.57 12.31
CA PHE A 257 22.60 -11.97 12.30
C PHE A 257 22.05 -12.17 10.88
N LYS A 258 22.35 -11.26 9.95
CA LYS A 258 21.96 -11.37 8.53
C LYS A 258 22.49 -12.65 7.88
N CYS A 259 23.70 -13.06 8.24
CA CYS A 259 24.35 -14.28 7.75
C CYS A 259 23.94 -15.55 8.52
N GLY A 260 22.90 -15.51 9.37
CA GLY A 260 22.43 -16.69 10.11
C GLY A 260 23.46 -17.23 11.10
N LEU A 261 24.24 -16.35 11.73
CA LEU A 261 25.34 -16.68 12.64
C LEU A 261 26.49 -17.47 11.97
N ASN A 262 26.57 -17.44 10.64
CA ASN A 262 27.65 -18.08 9.89
C ASN A 262 28.91 -17.20 9.89
N LEU A 263 29.95 -17.64 10.59
CA LEU A 263 31.24 -16.94 10.67
C LEU A 263 31.89 -16.67 9.31
N SER A 264 31.84 -17.64 8.39
CA SER A 264 32.51 -17.53 7.10
C SER A 264 31.80 -16.52 6.20
N GLU A 265 30.48 -16.57 6.13
CA GLU A 265 29.68 -15.64 5.32
C GLU A 265 29.71 -14.22 5.89
N ALA A 266 29.61 -14.07 7.23
CA ALA A 266 29.70 -12.77 7.86
C ALA A 266 31.09 -12.12 7.69
N ALA A 267 32.17 -12.91 7.77
CA ALA A 267 33.52 -12.39 7.54
C ALA A 267 33.70 -11.87 6.10
N LYS A 268 33.15 -12.59 5.11
CA LYS A 268 33.13 -12.14 3.70
C LYS A 268 32.32 -10.85 3.53
N GLU A 269 31.10 -10.80 4.05
CA GLU A 269 30.20 -9.63 3.95
C GLU A 269 30.77 -8.39 4.67
N LEU A 270 31.54 -8.60 5.75
CA LEU A 270 32.25 -7.53 6.46
C LEU A 270 33.60 -7.17 5.83
N TYR A 271 34.06 -7.91 4.82
CA TYR A 271 35.39 -7.76 4.21
C TYR A 271 36.54 -7.85 5.22
N ILE A 272 36.43 -8.76 6.20
CA ILE A 272 37.45 -9.00 7.23
C ILE A 272 37.87 -10.46 7.30
N HIS A 273 39.01 -10.72 7.93
CA HIS A 273 39.43 -12.09 8.22
C HIS A 273 38.57 -12.70 9.35
N ARG A 274 38.35 -14.02 9.29
CA ARG A 274 37.57 -14.77 10.30
C ARG A 274 38.05 -14.54 11.73
N ASN A 275 39.36 -14.46 11.95
CA ASN A 275 39.93 -14.21 13.29
C ASN A 275 39.59 -12.80 13.81
N THR A 276 39.57 -11.80 12.93
CA THR A 276 39.14 -10.44 13.28
C THR A 276 37.67 -10.43 13.67
N LEU A 277 36.83 -11.19 12.95
CA LEU A 277 35.42 -11.36 13.32
C LEU A 277 35.29 -11.99 14.71
N ILE A 278 35.99 -13.09 14.99
CA ILE A 278 35.98 -13.76 16.31
C ILE A 278 36.35 -12.77 17.42
N TYR A 279 37.42 -12.00 17.23
CA TYR A 279 37.82 -10.98 18.20
C TYR A 279 36.75 -9.91 18.45
N ARG A 280 36.06 -9.45 17.39
CA ARG A 280 34.93 -8.53 17.53
C ARG A 280 33.77 -9.16 18.29
N LEU A 281 33.42 -10.42 18.00
CA LEU A 281 32.38 -11.17 18.71
C LEU A 281 32.74 -11.35 20.19
N ASP A 282 33.99 -11.67 20.52
CA ASP A 282 34.45 -11.81 21.91
C ASP A 282 34.35 -10.47 22.67
N LYS A 283 34.64 -9.34 22.01
CA LYS A 283 34.41 -8.02 22.61
C LYS A 283 32.92 -7.73 22.82
N ILE A 284 32.04 -8.10 21.88
CA ILE A 284 30.59 -7.95 22.04
C ILE A 284 30.12 -8.77 23.25
N GLN A 285 30.57 -10.02 23.37
CA GLN A 285 30.27 -10.87 24.52
C GLN A 285 30.76 -10.24 25.83
N LYS A 286 31.98 -9.68 25.84
CA LYS A 286 32.52 -9.01 27.03
C LYS A 286 31.70 -7.81 27.50
N TYR A 287 31.06 -7.07 26.58
CA TYR A 287 30.25 -5.91 26.93
C TYR A 287 28.80 -6.25 27.26
N THR A 288 28.26 -7.29 26.64
CA THR A 288 26.84 -7.63 26.72
C THR A 288 26.54 -8.84 27.62
N ASN A 289 27.58 -9.63 27.94
CA ASN A 289 27.51 -10.94 28.58
C ASN A 289 26.80 -12.03 27.76
N TYR A 290 26.54 -11.79 26.46
CA TYR A 290 25.89 -12.75 25.56
C TYR A 290 26.82 -13.19 24.45
N ASP A 291 26.97 -14.50 24.28
CA ASP A 291 27.70 -15.07 23.16
C ASP A 291 26.77 -15.23 21.95
N ILE A 292 26.76 -14.26 21.04
CA ILE A 292 25.89 -14.33 19.86
C ILE A 292 26.24 -15.45 18.87
N ARG A 293 27.27 -16.25 19.11
CA ARG A 293 27.51 -17.51 18.39
C ARG A 293 26.54 -18.60 18.84
N ASP A 294 26.05 -18.52 20.07
CA ASP A 294 24.92 -19.32 20.55
C ASP A 294 23.60 -18.70 20.08
N PHE A 295 22.68 -19.55 19.62
CA PHE A 295 21.41 -19.08 19.07
C PHE A 295 20.53 -18.38 20.12
N ASN A 296 20.46 -18.90 21.34
CA ASN A 296 19.59 -18.34 22.38
C ASN A 296 20.11 -16.98 22.85
N ASP A 297 21.42 -16.88 23.05
CA ASP A 297 22.09 -15.62 23.37
C ASP A 297 21.95 -14.59 22.23
N ALA A 298 22.08 -15.03 20.98
CA ALA A 298 21.88 -14.18 19.81
C ALA A 298 20.46 -13.59 19.75
N VAL A 299 19.44 -14.41 19.94
CA VAL A 299 18.04 -13.97 19.94
C VAL A 299 17.78 -12.98 21.07
N LEU A 300 18.26 -13.30 22.28
CA LEU A 300 18.07 -12.44 23.43
C LEU A 300 18.78 -11.09 23.26
N LEU A 301 20.04 -11.10 22.78
CA LEU A 301 20.77 -9.87 22.51
C LEU A 301 20.09 -9.04 21.40
N LYS A 302 19.55 -9.70 20.37
CA LYS A 302 18.81 -9.01 19.29
C LYS A 302 17.56 -8.28 19.84
N ILE A 303 16.79 -8.91 20.72
CA ILE A 303 15.64 -8.28 21.38
C ILE A 303 16.08 -7.10 22.24
N ILE A 304 17.10 -7.29 23.09
CA ILE A 304 17.66 -6.23 23.95
C ILE A 304 18.11 -5.03 23.11
N PHE A 305 18.81 -5.31 21.99
CA PHE A 305 19.31 -4.28 21.10
C PHE A 305 18.19 -3.47 20.43
N PHE A 306 17.09 -4.11 20.03
CA PHE A 306 15.93 -3.40 19.48
C PHE A 306 15.24 -2.49 20.51
N ILE A 307 15.04 -2.99 21.74
CA ILE A 307 14.50 -2.17 22.85
C ILE A 307 15.40 -0.97 23.12
N TRP A 308 16.72 -1.14 23.04
CA TRP A 308 17.66 -0.03 23.20
C TRP A 308 17.60 0.98 22.04
N LYS A 309 17.48 0.52 20.79
CA LYS A 309 17.34 1.40 19.60
C LYS A 309 16.06 2.23 19.64
N GLU A 310 14.96 1.65 20.11
CA GLU A 310 13.66 2.34 20.27
C GLU A 310 13.79 3.59 21.14
N LYS A 311 14.55 3.53 22.25
CA LYS A 311 14.73 4.68 23.16
C LYS A 311 15.73 5.73 22.65
N LYS A 312 16.51 5.42 21.61
CA LYS A 312 17.56 6.30 21.08
C LYS A 312 17.17 7.01 19.78
N SER A 313 16.03 6.63 19.19
CA SER A 313 15.43 7.24 17.99
C SER A 313 14.42 8.32 18.39
#